data_AF-A0A7C3LLW9-F1
#
_entry.id   AF-A0A7C3LLW9-F1
#
_cell.length_a   1.000
_cell.length_b   1.000
_cell.length_c   1.000
_cell.angle_alpha   90.00
_cell.angle_beta   90.00
_cell.angle_gamma   90.00
#
_symmetry.space_group_name_H-M   'P 1'
#
loop_
_entity.id
_entity.type
_entity.pdbx_description
1 polymer ?
#
loop_
_entity_poly.entity_id
_entity_poly.type
_entity_poly.pdbx_seq_one_letter_code
_entity_poly.pdbx_strand_id
1 'polypeptide(L)'
;MGNTIMILVINLVIGLSPGIDNWGHIGGLLGGAIFAWFASPRWEVSGILPHVQLEDAREPREVITGALLVIVVFAGLAARELF
;
A
#
# COMPACT_ATOMS: atom_id res chain seq x y z
N MET A 1 1.20 -10.36 -17.57
CA MET A 1 1.44 -8.95 -17.19
C MET A 1 0.51 -7.96 -17.90
N GLY A 2 0.29 -8.05 -19.21
CA GLY A 2 -0.55 -7.08 -19.94
C GLY A 2 -2.02 -6.98 -19.49
N ASN A 3 -2.65 -8.09 -19.10
CA ASN A 3 -4.06 -8.09 -18.69
C ASN A 3 -4.28 -7.43 -17.32
N THR A 4 -3.36 -7.62 -16.38
CA THR A 4 -3.47 -7.05 -15.02
C THR A 4 -3.39 -5.53 -15.04
N ILE A 5 -2.48 -4.98 -15.86
CA ILE A 5 -2.35 -3.53 -16.04
C ILE A 5 -3.63 -2.97 -16.68
N MET A 6 -4.17 -3.65 -17.70
CA MET A 6 -5.43 -3.25 -18.33
C MET A 6 -6.60 -3.24 -17.34
N ILE A 7 -6.76 -4.31 -16.55
CA ILE A 7 -7.80 -4.42 -15.53
C ILE A 7 -7.67 -3.31 -14.47
N LEU A 8 -6.44 -3.02 -14.03
CA LEU A 8 -6.15 -1.95 -13.08
C LEU A 8 -6.55 -0.57 -13.64
N VAL A 9 -6.20 -0.30 -14.90
CA VAL A 9 -6.57 0.96 -15.56
C VAL A 9 -8.08 1.08 -15.75
N ILE A 10 -8.76 0.01 -16.17
CA ILE A 10 -10.22 0.00 -16.34
C ILE A 10 -10.92 0.27 -15.01
N ASN A 11 -10.53 -0.43 -13.94
CA ASN A 11 -11.13 -0.22 -12.61
C ASN A 11 -10.90 1.20 -12.09
N LEU A 12 -9.73 1.79 -12.36
CA LEU A 12 -9.45 3.17 -12.00
C LEU A 12 -10.35 4.16 -12.76
N VAL A 13 -10.55 3.96 -14.06
CA VAL A 13 -11.40 4.83 -14.89
C VAL A 13 -12.88 4.70 -14.50
N ILE A 14 -13.36 3.49 -14.23
CA ILE A 14 -14.74 3.26 -13.75
C ILE A 14 -14.93 3.93 -12.38
N GLY A 15 -13.93 3.85 -11.50
CA GLY A 15 -13.94 4.50 -10.18
C GLY A 15 -14.01 6.04 -10.22
N LEU A 16 -13.66 6.67 -11.35
CA LEU A 16 -13.73 8.12 -11.58
C LEU A 16 -15.09 8.59 -12.16
N SER A 17 -16.05 7.68 -12.34
CA SER A 17 -17.36 8.00 -12.92
C SER A 17 -18.28 8.79 -11.95
N PRO A 18 -19.16 9.67 -12.47
CA PRO A 18 -20.06 10.46 -11.63
C PRO A 18 -21.01 9.58 -10.82
N GLY A 19 -21.13 9.83 -9.51
CA GLY A 19 -21.94 9.01 -8.59
C GLY A 19 -21.13 7.95 -7.82
N ILE A 20 -19.83 7.84 -8.07
CA ILE A 20 -18.88 7.05 -7.29
C ILE A 20 -18.04 7.97 -6.40
N ASP A 21 -17.76 7.51 -5.17
CA ASP A 21 -16.91 8.24 -4.23
C ASP A 21 -15.43 8.26 -4.69
N ASN A 22 -15.01 9.40 -5.25
CA ASN A 22 -13.64 9.64 -5.67
C ASN A 22 -12.65 9.76 -4.50
N TRP A 23 -13.12 10.16 -3.32
CA TRP A 23 -12.26 10.32 -2.14
C TRP A 23 -11.88 8.97 -1.55
N GLY A 24 -12.79 8.00 -1.54
CA GLY A 24 -12.50 6.60 -1.21
C GLY A 24 -11.45 5.97 -2.12
N HIS A 25 -11.51 6.22 -3.43
CA HIS A 25 -10.53 5.70 -4.40
C HIS A 25 -9.13 6.32 -4.23
N ILE A 26 -9.06 7.66 -4.09
CA ILE A 26 -7.79 8.36 -3.85
C ILE A 26 -7.19 7.92 -2.50
N GLY A 27 -8.04 7.73 -1.49
CA GLY A 27 -7.65 7.16 -0.20
C GLY A 27 -7.08 5.76 -0.30
N GLY A 28 -7.74 4.88 -1.05
CA GLY A 28 -7.27 3.52 -1.30
C GLY A 28 -5.93 3.49 -2.04
N LEU A 29 -5.74 4.34 -3.05
CA LEU A 29 -4.49 4.47 -3.80
C LEU A 29 -3.34 4.94 -2.88
N LEU A 30 -3.56 6.01 -2.12
CA LEU A 30 -2.54 6.56 -1.23
C LEU A 30 -2.22 5.62 -0.07
N GLY A 31 -3.23 5.03 0.57
CA GLY A 31 -3.05 4.05 1.64
C GLY A 31 -2.31 2.81 1.16
N GLY A 32 -2.66 2.29 -0.03
CA GLY A 32 -1.96 1.17 -0.65
C GLY A 32 -0.51 1.49 -1.00
N ALA A 33 -0.22 2.69 -1.54
CA ALA A 33 1.13 3.13 -1.85
C ALA A 33 2.01 3.27 -0.59
N ILE A 34 1.48 3.90 0.46
CA ILE A 34 2.17 4.03 1.75
C ILE A 34 2.44 2.63 2.33
N PHE A 35 1.43 1.77 2.37
CA PHE A 35 1.61 0.41 2.89
C PHE A 35 2.66 -0.37 2.10
N ALA A 36 2.62 -0.34 0.76
CA ALA A 36 3.61 -1.00 -0.08
C ALA A 36 5.03 -0.46 0.16
N TRP A 37 5.18 0.84 0.44
CA TRP A 37 6.50 1.46 0.65
C TRP A 37 7.11 1.12 2.02
N PHE A 38 6.29 1.04 3.07
CA PHE A 38 6.77 0.85 4.45
C PHE A 38 6.65 -0.58 4.96
N ALA A 39 5.71 -1.37 4.43
CA ALA A 39 5.44 -2.73 4.86
C ALA A 39 5.92 -3.81 3.88
N SER A 40 6.64 -3.47 2.81
CA SER A 40 7.27 -4.45 1.91
C SER A 40 8.58 -5.00 2.49
N PRO A 41 8.83 -6.33 2.46
CA PRO A 41 10.06 -6.94 2.95
C PRO A 41 11.33 -6.41 2.30
N ARG A 42 12.37 -6.18 3.12
CA ARG A 42 13.70 -5.84 2.66
C ARG A 42 14.56 -7.08 2.77
N TRP A 43 14.61 -7.82 1.67
CA TRP A 43 15.42 -9.02 1.59
C TRP A 43 16.90 -8.66 1.53
N GLU A 44 17.65 -9.11 2.51
CA GLU A 44 19.11 -9.06 2.54
C GLU A 44 19.67 -10.48 2.48
N VAL A 45 20.76 -10.65 1.74
CA VAL A 45 21.45 -11.94 1.68
C VAL A 45 22.42 -12.01 2.86
N SER A 46 22.14 -12.94 3.77
CA SER A 46 22.93 -13.17 4.97
C SER A 46 23.55 -14.57 4.94
N GLY A 47 24.75 -14.72 5.51
CA GLY A 47 25.45 -16.00 5.61
C GLY A 47 26.73 -16.12 4.78
N ILE A 48 27.33 -17.31 4.82
CA ILE A 48 28.62 -17.62 4.16
C ILE A 48 28.40 -18.84 3.25
N LEU A 49 28.92 -18.79 2.02
CA LEU A 49 28.81 -19.89 1.07
C LEU A 49 29.26 -21.24 1.68
N PRO A 50 28.52 -22.34 1.44
CA PRO A 50 27.31 -22.46 0.61
C PRO A 50 25.98 -22.12 1.31
N HIS A 51 26.01 -21.73 2.59
CA HIS A 51 24.82 -21.48 3.41
C HIS A 51 24.44 -19.99 3.40
N VAL A 52 23.89 -19.52 2.28
CA VAL A 52 23.27 -18.20 2.16
C VAL A 52 21.76 -18.31 2.38
N GLN A 53 21.20 -17.38 3.14
CA GLN A 53 19.77 -17.27 3.42
C GLN A 53 19.29 -15.86 3.09
N LEU A 54 18.01 -15.74 2.72
CA LEU A 54 17.35 -14.45 2.57
C LEU A 54 16.72 -14.11 3.92
N GLU A 55 17.27 -13.10 4.57
CA GLU A 55 16.73 -12.58 5.82
C GLU A 55 16.00 -11.28 5.52
N ASP A 56 14.94 -11.03 6.27
CA ASP A 56 14.22 -9.77 6.19
C ASP A 56 14.90 -8.76 7.12
N ALA A 57 15.62 -7.81 6.53
CA ALA A 57 16.40 -6.80 7.23
C ALA A 57 15.57 -5.57 7.69
N ARG A 58 14.24 -5.66 7.59
CA ARG A 58 13.35 -4.59 8.06
C ARG A 58 13.42 -4.39 9.56
N GLU A 59 13.34 -3.14 9.97
CA GLU A 59 13.08 -2.85 11.38
C GLU A 59 11.57 -2.91 11.68
N PRO A 60 11.14 -3.50 12.81
CA PRO A 60 9.73 -3.53 13.21
C PRO A 60 9.07 -2.15 13.26
N ARG A 61 9.85 -1.09 13.52
CA ARG A 61 9.38 0.30 13.52
C ARG A 61 8.78 0.70 12.16
N GLU A 62 9.33 0.21 11.05
CA GLU A 62 8.91 0.62 9.71
C GLU A 62 7.48 0.13 9.41
N VAL A 63 7.17 -1.09 9.85
CA VAL A 63 5.81 -1.66 9.74
C VAL A 63 4.82 -0.90 10.60
N ILE A 64 5.19 -0.58 11.85
CA ILE A 64 4.32 0.17 12.76
C ILE A 64 4.06 1.58 12.23
N THR A 65 5.10 2.28 11.75
CA THR A 65 4.95 3.61 11.13
C THR A 65 4.05 3.56 9.90
N GLY A 66 4.24 2.57 9.03
CA GLY A 66 3.37 2.35 7.86
C GLY A 66 1.91 2.11 8.25
N ALA A 67 1.67 1.25 9.23
CA ALA A 67 0.32 0.95 9.72
C ALA A 67 -0.36 2.18 10.35
N LEU A 68 0.35 2.95 11.18
CA LEU A 68 -0.16 4.17 11.78
C LEU A 68 -0.50 5.23 10.73
N LEU A 69 0.36 5.43 9.73
CA LEU A 69 0.11 6.35 8.62
C LEU A 69 -1.16 5.96 7.86
N VAL A 70 -1.32 4.68 7.53
CA VAL A 70 -2.51 4.16 6.84
C VAL A 70 -3.78 4.38 7.66
N ILE A 71 -3.74 4.10 8.98
CA ILE A 71 -4.86 4.35 9.88
C ILE A 71 -5.23 5.82 9.92
N VAL A 72 -4.25 6.72 10.05
CA VAL A 72 -4.48 8.18 10.09
C VAL A 72 -5.10 8.67 8.78
N VAL A 73 -4.59 8.23 7.63
CA VAL A 73 -5.13 8.61 6.31
C VAL A 73 -6.57 8.13 6.17
N PHE A 74 -6.87 6.87 6.46
CA PHE A 74 -8.24 6.36 6.34
C PHE A 74 -9.19 6.96 7.37
N ALA A 75 -8.75 7.17 8.61
CA ALA A 75 -9.58 7.81 9.64
C ALA A 75 -9.90 9.27 9.27
N GLY A 76 -8.94 10.01 8.73
CA GLY A 76 -9.16 11.39 8.25
C GLY A 76 -10.15 11.46 7.08
N LEU A 77 -10.05 10.53 6.14
CA LEU A 77 -11.01 10.44 5.02
C LEU A 77 -12.40 10.03 5.50
N ALA A 78 -12.50 9.03 6.38
CA ALA A 78 -13.77 8.58 6.94
C ALA A 78 -14.45 9.67 7.79
N ALA A 79 -13.68 10.43 8.57
CA ALA A 79 -14.22 11.54 9.37
C ALA A 79 -14.84 12.63 8.49
N ARG A 80 -14.29 12.88 7.29
CA ARG A 80 -14.84 13.87 6.36
C ARG A 80 -16.17 13.45 5.74
N GLU A 81 -16.43 12.15 5.60
CA GLU A 81 -17.71 11.63 5.11
C GLU A 81 -18.81 11.60 6.20
N LEU A 82 -18.44 11.77 7.47
CA LEU A 82 -19.35 11.74 8.61
C LEU A 82 -19.97 13.11 8.96
N PHE A 83 -19.47 14.22 8.40
CA PHE A 83 -19.89 15.60 8.68
C PHE A 83 -20.11 16.40 7.39
#